data_AF-A0AA86T307-F1
#
_entry.id   AF-A0AA86T307-F1
#
_cell.length_a   1.000
_cell.length_b   1.000
_cell.length_c   1.000
_cell.angle_alpha   90.00
_cell.angle_beta   90.00
_cell.angle_gamma   90.00
#
_symmetry.space_group_name_H-M   'P 1'
#
loop_
_entity.id
_entity.type
_entity.pdbx_description
1 polymer ?
#
loop_
_entity_poly.entity_id
_entity_poly.type
_entity_poly.pdbx_seq_one_letter_code
_entity_poly.pdbx_strand_id
1 'polypeptide(L)'
;MDRNDVIHILNGCGLFPENGIHVLVERSLVTIDDKSKLGMHDLLRDMGREVIRSKSPMELEERSRLWFHEDVLDVLSKETILNGFVGMDFLLPSYHQAFIKEV
;
A
#
# COMPACT_ATOMS: atom_id res chain seq x y z
N MET A 1 -1.37 2.95 15.11
CA MET A 1 -2.12 4.23 15.02
C MET A 1 -3.22 4.20 16.06
N ASP A 2 -3.67 5.36 16.57
CA ASP A 2 -4.83 5.38 17.46
C ASP A 2 -6.07 4.91 16.71
N ARG A 3 -6.97 4.20 17.37
CA ARG A 3 -8.21 3.70 16.77
C ARG A 3 -9.05 4.84 16.17
N ASN A 4 -9.12 5.98 16.83
CA ASN A 4 -9.92 7.12 16.37
C ASN A 4 -9.31 7.77 15.14
N ASP A 5 -7.98 7.85 15.05
CA ASP A 5 -7.29 8.32 13.85
C ASP A 5 -7.63 7.45 12.64
N VAL A 6 -7.55 6.13 12.83
CA VAL A 6 -7.89 5.16 11.76
C VAL A 6 -9.34 5.32 11.33
N ILE A 7 -10.26 5.49 12.28
CA ILE A 7 -11.67 5.71 11.97
C ILE A 7 -11.87 7.01 11.20
N HIS A 8 -11.21 8.08 11.60
CA HIS A 8 -11.33 9.38 10.93
C HIS A 8 -10.85 9.32 9.47
N ILE A 9 -9.69 8.69 9.24
CA ILE A 9 -9.12 8.50 7.89
C ILE A 9 -10.07 7.67 7.02
N LEU A 10 -10.52 6.52 7.52
CA LEU A 10 -11.38 5.61 6.75
C LEU A 10 -12.78 6.20 6.50
N ASN A 11 -13.29 7.04 7.40
CA ASN A 11 -14.50 7.82 7.16
C ASN A 11 -14.30 8.87 6.06
N GLY A 12 -13.13 9.51 6.01
CA GLY A 12 -12.73 10.38 4.90
C GLY A 12 -12.73 9.65 3.55
N CYS A 13 -12.44 8.35 3.54
CA CYS A 13 -12.51 7.50 2.35
C CYS A 13 -13.91 6.89 2.08
N GLY A 14 -14.92 7.17 2.90
CA GLY A 14 -16.29 6.65 2.73
C GLY A 14 -16.47 5.16 3.08
N LEU A 15 -15.60 4.61 3.94
CA LEU A 15 -15.53 3.17 4.23
C LEU A 15 -16.29 2.70 5.49
N PHE A 16 -16.90 3.62 6.26
CA PHE A 16 -17.68 3.32 7.47
C PHE A 16 -17.02 2.27 8.39
N PRO A 17 -15.82 2.59 8.90
CA PRO A 17 -14.89 1.63 9.47
C PRO A 17 -15.32 1.05 10.81
N GLU A 18 -16.30 1.63 11.51
CA GLU A 18 -16.66 1.26 12.87
C GLU A 18 -17.07 -0.20 12.98
N ASN A 19 -17.95 -0.64 12.07
CA ASN A 19 -18.39 -2.05 12.01
C ASN A 19 -17.30 -2.97 11.47
N GLY A 20 -16.52 -2.50 10.49
CA GLY A 20 -15.41 -3.26 9.93
C GLY A 20 -14.34 -3.57 10.97
N ILE A 21 -13.91 -2.58 11.74
CA ILE A 21 -12.92 -2.74 12.82
C ILE A 21 -13.46 -3.68 13.90
N HIS A 22 -14.74 -3.57 14.28
CA HIS A 22 -15.35 -4.48 15.25
C HIS A 22 -15.24 -5.94 14.80
N VAL A 23 -15.63 -6.24 13.56
CA VAL A 23 -15.58 -7.60 13.00
C VAL A 23 -14.13 -8.10 12.88
N LEU A 24 -13.19 -7.23 12.53
CA LEU A 24 -11.76 -7.60 12.45
C LEU A 24 -11.19 -7.95 13.84
N VAL A 25 -11.61 -7.24 14.89
CA VAL A 25 -11.22 -7.54 16.27
C VAL A 25 -11.85 -8.83 16.76
N GLU A 26 -13.15 -9.06 16.51
CA GLU A 26 -13.83 -10.32 16.87
C GLU A 26 -13.20 -11.55 16.21
N ARG A 27 -12.64 -11.38 15.01
CA ARG A 27 -11.94 -12.43 14.28
C ARG A 27 -10.46 -12.55 14.64
N SER A 28 -9.98 -11.78 15.62
CA SER A 28 -8.56 -11.70 16.01
C SER A 28 -7.63 -11.34 14.85
N LEU A 29 -8.14 -10.65 13.83
CA LEU A 29 -7.36 -10.21 12.68
C LEU A 29 -6.60 -8.91 13.00
N VAL A 30 -7.17 -8.13 13.90
CA VAL A 30 -6.62 -6.87 14.37
C VAL A 30 -6.80 -6.82 15.88
N THR A 31 -5.84 -6.25 16.58
CA THR A 31 -5.86 -6.09 18.04
C THR A 31 -5.94 -4.61 18.41
N ILE A 32 -6.48 -4.33 19.59
CA ILE A 32 -6.47 -3.01 20.20
C ILE A 32 -5.72 -3.16 21.52
N ASP A 33 -4.65 -2.40 21.71
CA ASP A 33 -3.90 -2.40 22.96
C ASP A 33 -4.56 -1.52 24.04
N ASP A 34 -4.02 -1.55 25.26
CA ASP A 34 -4.52 -0.75 26.39
C ASP A 34 -4.45 0.77 26.13
N LYS A 35 -3.66 1.20 25.14
CA LYS A 35 -3.52 2.59 24.71
C LYS A 35 -4.43 2.92 23.53
N SER A 36 -5.44 2.08 23.25
CA SER A 36 -6.37 2.21 22.12
C SER A 36 -5.69 2.24 20.75
N LYS A 37 -4.50 1.67 20.63
CA LYS A 37 -3.79 1.57 19.35
C LYS A 37 -4.16 0.30 18.62
N LEU A 38 -4.45 0.47 17.34
CA LEU A 38 -4.71 -0.63 16.42
C LEU A 38 -3.40 -1.33 16.06
N GLY A 39 -3.36 -2.66 16.24
CA GLY A 39 -2.27 -3.54 15.86
C GLY A 39 -2.72 -4.57 14.82
N MET A 40 -1.90 -4.80 13.80
CA MET A 40 -2.10 -5.88 12.82
C MET A 40 -1.04 -6.95 13.07
N HIS A 41 -1.45 -8.22 13.15
CA HIS A 41 -0.50 -9.33 13.29
C HIS A 41 0.43 -9.40 12.07
N ASP A 42 1.71 -9.67 12.32
CA ASP A 42 2.71 -9.79 11.25
C ASP A 42 2.28 -10.81 10.18
N LEU A 43 1.69 -11.93 10.59
CA LEU A 43 1.15 -12.94 9.66
C LEU A 43 0.10 -12.36 8.71
N LEU A 44 -0.84 -11.54 9.19
CA LEU A 44 -1.87 -10.94 8.35
C LEU A 44 -1.31 -9.87 7.42
N ARG A 45 -0.37 -9.09 7.94
CA ARG A 45 0.37 -8.11 7.14
C ARG A 45 1.11 -8.81 6.00
N ASP A 46 1.79 -9.91 6.30
CA ASP A 46 2.61 -10.67 5.37
C ASP A 46 1.72 -11.40 4.33
N MET A 47 0.60 -11.98 4.78
CA MET A 47 -0.43 -12.53 3.89
C MET A 47 -0.99 -11.47 2.94
N GLY A 48 -1.31 -10.27 3.43
CA GLY A 48 -1.78 -9.17 2.59
C GLY A 48 -0.78 -8.76 1.51
N ARG A 49 0.51 -8.72 1.86
CA ARG A 49 1.59 -8.48 0.87
C ARG A 49 1.67 -9.61 -0.15
N GLU A 50 1.55 -10.86 0.29
CA GLU A 50 1.59 -12.03 -0.60
C GLU A 50 0.41 -12.07 -1.57
N VAL A 51 -0.78 -11.60 -1.17
CA VAL A 51 -1.93 -11.50 -2.07
C VAL A 51 -1.65 -10.52 -3.21
N ILE A 52 -0.97 -9.40 -2.95
CA ILE A 52 -0.58 -8.45 -3.99
C ILE A 52 0.51 -9.07 -4.88
N ARG A 53 1.51 -9.69 -4.26
CA ARG A 53 2.63 -10.33 -4.96
C ARG A 53 2.19 -11.46 -5.88
N SER A 54 1.22 -12.27 -5.46
CA SER A 54 0.74 -13.43 -6.20
C SER A 54 -0.12 -13.08 -7.41
N LYS A 55 -0.72 -11.88 -7.46
CA LYS A 55 -1.47 -11.40 -8.64
C LYS A 55 -0.56 -11.12 -9.84
N SER A 56 0.62 -10.56 -9.59
CA SER A 56 1.65 -10.33 -10.61
C SER A 56 3.01 -10.76 -10.06
N PRO A 57 3.33 -12.07 -10.12
CA PRO A 57 4.55 -12.60 -9.51
C PRO A 57 5.82 -12.08 -10.20
N MET A 58 5.77 -11.98 -11.53
CA MET A 58 6.92 -11.62 -12.37
C MET A 58 6.95 -10.13 -12.71
N GLU A 59 5.78 -9.54 -12.94
CA GLU A 59 5.62 -8.16 -13.39
C GLU A 59 5.46 -7.22 -12.18
N LEU A 60 6.59 -6.65 -11.74
CA LEU A 60 6.60 -5.71 -10.62
C LEU A 60 5.78 -4.44 -10.93
N GLU A 61 5.81 -3.99 -12.19
CA GLU A 61 5.12 -2.79 -12.68
C GLU A 61 3.59 -2.92 -12.63
N GLU A 62 3.07 -4.14 -12.72
CA GLU A 62 1.63 -4.42 -12.64
C GLU A 62 1.10 -4.50 -11.20
N ARG A 63 2.01 -4.55 -10.20
CA ARG A 63 1.60 -4.60 -8.80
C ARG A 63 1.09 -3.23 -8.36
N SER A 64 -0.12 -3.21 -7.81
CA SER A 64 -0.71 -1.99 -7.25
C SER A 64 0.15 -1.30 -6.17
N ARG A 65 1.00 -2.04 -5.45
CA ARG A 65 1.94 -1.52 -4.44
C ARG A 65 3.19 -2.40 -4.35
N LEU A 66 4.34 -1.77 -4.16
CA LEU A 66 5.64 -2.40 -3.88
C LEU A 66 6.03 -2.17 -2.43
N TRP A 67 6.41 -3.24 -1.73
CA TRP A 67 6.74 -3.20 -0.30
C TRP A 67 8.23 -3.39 -0.01
N PHE A 68 8.98 -3.94 -0.96
CA PHE A 68 10.40 -4.21 -0.85
C PHE A 68 11.18 -3.15 -1.62
N HIS A 69 12.26 -2.63 -1.02
CA HIS A 69 13.04 -1.56 -1.64
C HIS A 69 13.73 -2.06 -2.93
N GLU A 70 14.12 -3.33 -2.94
CA GLU A 70 14.73 -4.01 -4.07
C GLU A 70 13.77 -4.03 -5.28
N ASP A 71 12.49 -4.34 -5.05
CA ASP A 71 11.47 -4.32 -6.09
C ASP A 71 11.26 -2.91 -6.64
N VAL A 72 11.29 -1.89 -5.77
CA VAL A 72 11.19 -0.48 -6.19
C VAL A 72 12.39 -0.07 -7.05
N LEU A 73 13.60 -0.46 -6.65
CA LEU A 73 14.82 -0.17 -7.42
C LEU A 73 14.82 -0.87 -8.79
N ASP A 74 14.34 -2.12 -8.88
CA ASP A 74 14.25 -2.85 -10.15
C ASP A 74 13.29 -2.17 -11.13
N VAL A 75 12.11 -1.76 -10.67
CA VAL A 75 11.14 -1.00 -11.49
C VAL A 75 11.73 0.34 -11.94
N LEU A 76 12.34 1.10 -11.03
CA LEU A 76 12.94 2.40 -11.37
C LEU A 76 14.12 2.27 -12.33
N SER A 77 14.94 1.23 -12.18
CA SER A 77 16.07 0.97 -13.07
C SER A 77 15.61 0.62 -14.48
N LYS A 78 14.59 -0.24 -14.60
CA LYS A 78 13.97 -0.59 -15.89
C LYS A 78 13.36 0.63 -16.59
N GLU A 79 12.62 1.47 -15.86
CA GLU A 79 12.12 2.74 -16.42
C GLU A 79 13.26 3.67 -16.85
N THR A 80 14.33 3.80 -16.05
CA THR A 80 15.45 4.69 -16.37
C THR A 80 16.20 4.23 -17.63
N ILE A 81 16.38 2.92 -17.81
CA ILE A 81 16.99 2.34 -19.02
C ILE A 81 16.07 2.55 -20.24
N LEU A 82 14.76 2.35 -20.09
CA LEU A 82 13.79 2.58 -21.15
C LEU A 82 13.74 4.07 -21.56
N ASN A 83 13.69 4.96 -20.58
CA ASN A 83 13.64 6.42 -20.78
C ASN A 83 14.96 6.97 -21.34
N GLY A 84 16.10 6.39 -20.92
CA GLY A 84 17.42 6.71 -21.47
C GLY A 84 17.60 6.26 -22.92
N PHE A 85 16.87 5.22 -23.37
CA PHE A 85 16.88 4.76 -24.75
C PHE A 85 15.85 5.46 -25.63
N VAL A 86 14.72 5.93 -25.07
CA VAL A 86 13.56 6.44 -25.83
C VAL A 86 13.34 7.95 -25.74
N GLY A 87 13.87 8.69 -24.77
CA GLY A 87 13.65 10.14 -24.80
C GLY A 87 14.13 10.95 -23.61
N MET A 88 15.24 11.66 -23.83
CA MET A 88 15.51 12.94 -23.16
C MET A 88 14.45 14.01 -23.50
N ASP A 89 13.54 13.77 -24.46
CA ASP A 89 12.65 14.80 -25.01
C ASP A 89 11.17 14.71 -24.58
N PHE A 90 10.69 13.71 -23.78
CA PHE A 90 9.22 13.54 -23.62
C PHE A 90 8.59 13.30 -22.23
N LEU A 91 9.33 13.04 -21.14
CA LEU A 91 8.69 12.44 -19.94
C LEU A 91 8.63 13.28 -18.66
N LEU A 92 9.11 14.52 -18.65
CA LEU A 92 8.89 15.41 -17.49
C LEU A 92 7.42 15.77 -17.16
N PRO A 93 6.39 15.63 -18.03
CA PRO A 93 5.03 16.02 -17.63
C PRO A 93 4.28 15.03 -16.72
N SER A 94 4.66 13.75 -16.67
CA SER A 94 3.78 12.69 -16.13
C SER A 94 3.89 12.47 -14.62
N TYR A 95 5.00 12.89 -13.99
CA TYR A 95 5.33 12.51 -12.62
C TYR A 95 4.62 13.33 -11.52
N HIS A 96 3.86 14.37 -11.88
CA HIS A 96 3.16 15.18 -10.89
C HIS A 96 1.86 14.55 -10.37
N GLN A 97 1.39 13.42 -10.91
CA GLN A 97 0.08 12.87 -10.57
C GLN A 97 0.11 11.58 -9.72
N ALA A 98 1.24 10.87 -9.60
CA ALA A 98 1.27 9.55 -8.99
C ALA A 98 1.66 9.51 -7.50
N PHE A 99 2.23 10.57 -6.93
CA PHE A 99 2.80 10.53 -5.58
C PHE A 99 1.93 11.12 -4.46
N ILE A 100 0.71 11.59 -4.77
CA ILE A 100 -0.23 12.06 -3.74
C ILE A 100 -1.62 11.48 -4.01
N LYS A 101 -1.82 10.20 -3.71
CA LYS A 101 -3.11 9.69 -3.23
C LYS A 101 -2.89 8.59 -2.19
N GLU A 102 -3.09 8.99 -0.94
CA GLU A 102 -3.56 8.17 0.18
C GLU A 102 -2.69 6.96 0.56
N VAL A 103 -1.82 7.14 1.56
CA VAL A 103 -2.09 6.92 3.01
C VAL A 103 -1.01 7.64 3.81
#